data_AF-A0A359BCW6-F1
#
_entry.id   AF-A0A359BCW6-F1
#
_cell.length_a   1.000
_cell.length_b   1.000
_cell.length_c   1.000
_cell.angle_alpha   90.00
_cell.angle_beta   90.00
_cell.angle_gamma   90.00
#
_symmetry.space_group_name_H-M   'P 1'
#
loop_
_entity.id
_entity.type
_entity.pdbx_description
1 polymer ?
#
loop_
_entity_poly.entity_id
_entity_poly.type
_entity_poly.pdbx_seq_one_letter_code
_entity_poly.pdbx_strand_id
1 'polypeptide(L)' 'QKPEDLAGPLAFFMGPDSDFITGQTLVVDGGSCLH' A
#
# COMPACT_ATOMS: atom_id res chain seq x y z
N GLN A 1 14.36 2.86 -3.20
CA GLN A 1 13.34 2.56 -2.20
C GLN A 1 13.87 2.92 -0.83
N LYS A 2 13.08 3.67 -0.06
CA LYS A 2 13.37 4.05 1.33
C LYS A 2 12.17 3.68 2.21
N PRO A 3 12.34 3.58 3.55
CA PRO A 3 11.23 3.28 4.44
C PRO A 3 10.04 4.25 4.33
N GLU A 4 10.30 5.52 4.03
CA GLU A 4 9.27 6.57 3.95
C GLU A 4 8.31 6.35 2.78
N ASP A 5 8.73 5.61 1.74
CA ASP A 5 7.89 5.27 0.59
C ASP A 5 6.66 4.42 1.00
N LEU A 6 6.71 3.74 2.15
CA LEU A 6 5.60 2.93 2.69
C LEU A 6 4.64 3.71 3.59
N ALA A 7 4.99 4.92 4.03
CA ALA A 7 4.18 5.67 4.99
C ALA A 7 2.79 6.02 4.44
N GLY A 8 2.71 6.45 3.17
CA GLY A 8 1.45 6.73 2.49
C GLY A 8 0.56 5.49 2.31
N PRO A 9 1.06 4.40 1.71
CA PRO A 9 0.34 3.13 1.59
C PRO A 9 -0.18 2.58 2.93
N LEU A 10 0.62 2.67 4.00
CA LEU A 10 0.19 2.27 5.34
C LEU A 10 -0.90 3.20 5.88
N ALA A 11 -0.74 4.51 5.74
CA ALA A 11 -1.76 5.48 6.16
C ALA A 11 -3.10 5.27 5.43
N PHE A 12 -3.05 4.91 4.14
CA PHE A 12 -4.24 4.52 3.37
C PHE A 12 -4.95 3.31 3.99
N PHE A 13 -4.23 2.21 4.24
CA PHE A 13 -4.82 1.01 4.86
C PHE A 13 -5.28 1.20 6.31
N MET A 14 -4.73 2.18 7.04
CA MET A 14 -5.18 2.51 8.39
C MET A 14 -6.32 3.53 8.40
N GLY A 15 -6.64 4.14 7.26
CA GLY A 15 -7.64 5.18 7.12
C GLY A 15 -9.01 4.67 6.66
N PRO A 16 -10.06 5.48 6.84
CA PRO A 16 -11.45 5.11 6.50
C PRO A 16 -11.65 4.88 4.99
N ASP A 17 -10.77 5.43 4.15
CA ASP A 17 -10.84 5.26 2.70
C ASP A 17 -10.60 3.80 2.25
N SER A 18 -10.10 2.95 3.16
CA SER A 18 -9.84 1.53 2.90
C SER A 18 -10.83 0.57 3.57
N ASP A 19 -11.93 1.06 4.15
CA ASP A 19 -12.86 0.26 4.97
C ASP A 19 -13.48 -0.96 4.26
N PHE A 20 -13.51 -0.96 2.93
CA PHE A 20 -14.01 -2.08 2.13
C PHE A 20 -12.90 -2.95 1.49
N ILE A 21 -11.63 -2.68 1.79
CA ILE A 21 -10.47 -3.38 1.20
C ILE A 21 -9.86 -4.30 2.24
N THR A 22 -9.96 -5.61 2.01
CA THR A 22 -9.38 -6.64 2.88
C THR A 22 -8.86 -7.82 2.06
N GLY A 23 -7.89 -8.56 2.61
CA GLY A 23 -7.26 -9.73 1.98
C GLY A 23 -6.42 -9.42 0.74
N GLN A 24 -6.14 -8.15 0.47
CA GLN A 24 -5.36 -7.71 -0.69
C GLN A 24 -3.87 -7.52 -0.34
N THR A 25 -3.03 -7.60 -1.37
CA THR A 25 -1.60 -7.23 -1.28
C THR A 25 -1.35 -6.01 -2.14
N LEU A 26 -0.83 -4.94 -1.55
CA LEU A 26 -0.42 -3.73 -2.29
C LEU A 26 1.11 -3.72 -2.46
N VAL A 27 1.57 -3.94 -3.68
CA VAL A 27 3.00 -3.91 -4.01
C VAL A 27 3.44 -2.48 -4.26
N VAL A 28 4.49 -2.06 -3.56
CA VAL A 28 5.11 -0.73 -3.69
C VAL A 28 6.57 -0.96 -4.02
N ASP A 29 6.91 -1.10 -5.30
CA ASP A 29 8.26 -1.48 -5.76
C ASP A 29 8.75 -0.66 -6.97
N GLY A 30 8.07 0.45 -7.27
CA GLY A 30 8.37 1.29 -8.44
C GLY A 30 8.00 0.66 -9.79
N GLY A 31 7.15 -0.38 -9.81
CA GLY A 31 6.72 -1.07 -11.02
C GLY A 31 7.63 -2.24 -11.41
N SER A 32 8.33 -2.84 -10.44
CA SER A 32 9.24 -3.96 -10.69
C SER A 32 8.48 -5.26 -10.94
N CYS A 33 7.30 -5.43 -10.33
CA CYS A 33 6.43 -6.59 -10.50
C CYS A 33 4.98 -6.17 -10.81
N LEU A 34 4.25 -7.02 -11.54
CA LEU A 34 2.82 -6.93 -11.79
C LEU A 34 2.18 -8.27 -11.39
N HIS A 35 1.10 -8.24 -10.61
CA HIS A 35 0.32 -9.42 -10.21
C HIS A 35 -1.17 -9.11 -10.19
#